data_AF-A0A519CWF8-F1
#
_entry.id   AF-A0A519CWF8-F1
#
_cell.length_a   1.000
_cell.length_b   1.000
_cell.length_c   1.000
_cell.angle_alpha   90.00
_cell.angle_beta   90.00
_cell.angle_gamma   90.00
#
_symmetry.space_group_name_H-M   'P 1'
#
loop_
_entity.id
_entity.type
_entity.pdbx_description
1 polymer ?
#
loop_
_entity_poly.entity_id
_entity_poly.type
_entity_poly.pdbx_seq_one_letter_code
_entity_poly.pdbx_strand_id
1 'polypeptide(L)'
;MKNKNIFLIMARSGNEYLARQNLRLVNDKPLLFYILQTCLKFKNTDVYVTTDSEEISELSLMYGAKVIKRPKSLTKNSTSLEEIAFSP
;
A
#
# COMPACT_ATOMS: atom_id res chain seq x y z
N MET A 1 8.43 1.03 26.62
CA MET A 1 7.40 1.03 25.57
C MET A 1 7.60 -0.22 24.73
N LYS A 2 6.55 -1.00 24.43
CA LYS A 2 6.69 -2.19 23.58
C LYS A 2 6.85 -1.69 22.13
N ASN A 3 7.94 -2.06 21.45
CA ASN A 3 8.13 -1.69 20.04
C ASN A 3 6.98 -2.29 19.23
N LYS A 4 6.17 -1.44 18.60
CA LYS A 4 5.07 -1.85 17.72
C LYS A 4 5.65 -2.00 16.32
N ASN A 5 5.53 -3.19 15.73
CA ASN A 5 6.03 -3.43 14.38
C ASN A 5 5.10 -2.77 13.35
N ILE A 6 5.66 -2.31 12.24
CA ILE A 6 4.93 -1.63 11.18
C ILE A 6 5.08 -2.42 9.88
N PHE A 7 3.97 -2.68 9.21
CA PHE A 7 3.95 -3.06 7.80
C PHE A 7 3.63 -1.83 6.97
N LEU A 8 4.52 -1.49 6.04
CA LEU A 8 4.30 -0.45 5.05
C LEU A 8 4.18 -1.09 3.66
N ILE A 9 2.98 -1.01 3.08
CA ILE A 9 2.68 -1.54 1.75
C ILE A 9 2.72 -0.40 0.74
N MET A 10 3.52 -0.55 -0.30
CA MET A 10 3.79 0.49 -1.27
C MET A 10 3.03 0.26 -2.58
N ALA A 11 1.77 0.72 -2.63
CA ALA A 11 0.86 0.42 -3.73
C ALA A 11 0.58 1.67 -4.58
N ARG A 12 1.39 1.92 -5.63
CA ARG A 12 1.11 3.02 -6.58
C ARG A 12 0.01 2.69 -7.58
N SER A 13 -0.58 3.72 -8.18
CA SER A 13 -1.56 3.64 -9.29
C SER A 13 -1.06 2.80 -10.47
N GLY A 14 0.25 2.89 -10.77
CA GLY A 14 0.93 2.15 -11.83
C GLY A 14 1.70 3.07 -12.76
N ASN A 15 2.04 2.58 -13.95
CA ASN A 15 2.56 3.38 -15.07
C ASN A 15 1.88 2.95 -16.37
N GLU A 16 2.22 3.59 -17.49
CA GLU A 16 1.62 3.34 -18.82
C GLU A 16 1.61 1.85 -19.22
N TYR A 17 2.65 1.10 -18.85
CA TYR A 17 2.79 -0.32 -19.20
C TYR A 17 2.09 -1.25 -18.21
N LEU A 18 1.91 -0.82 -16.97
CA LEU A 18 1.42 -1.69 -15.90
C LEU A 18 0.45 -0.97 -14.96
N ALA A 19 -0.59 -0.45 -15.62
CA ALA A 19 -1.87 0.04 -15.12
C ALA A 19 -2.47 -0.78 -13.96
N ARG A 20 -2.73 -0.17 -12.80
CA ARG A 20 -3.68 -0.64 -11.76
C ARG A 20 -3.42 -2.06 -11.25
N GLN A 21 -2.17 -2.53 -11.24
CA GLN A 21 -1.83 -3.90 -10.82
C GLN A 21 -2.39 -4.32 -9.47
N ASN A 22 -2.33 -3.42 -8.49
CA ASN A 22 -2.82 -3.67 -7.12
C ASN A 22 -4.32 -3.96 -7.08
N LEU A 23 -5.07 -3.50 -8.09
CA LEU A 23 -6.51 -3.69 -8.22
C LEU A 23 -6.89 -4.84 -9.17
N ARG A 24 -5.93 -5.38 -9.93
CA ARG A 24 -6.19 -6.51 -10.84
C ARG A 24 -6.64 -7.72 -10.04
N LEU A 25 -7.66 -8.40 -10.56
CA LEU A 25 -8.18 -9.59 -9.92
C LEU A 25 -7.22 -10.78 -10.13
N VAL A 26 -6.95 -11.47 -9.04
CA VAL A 26 -6.27 -12.76 -8.97
C VAL A 26 -7.22 -13.65 -8.17
N ASN A 27 -7.75 -14.71 -8.77
CA ASN A 27 -8.73 -15.59 -8.14
C ASN A 27 -9.90 -14.81 -7.47
N ASP A 28 -10.54 -13.94 -8.26
CA ASP A 28 -11.70 -13.10 -7.89
C ASP A 28 -11.48 -12.07 -6.77
N LYS A 29 -10.23 -11.82 -6.37
CA LYS A 29 -9.88 -10.76 -5.41
C LYS A 29 -8.78 -9.85 -5.96
N PRO A 30 -8.77 -8.55 -5.63
CA PRO A 30 -7.67 -7.65 -6.02
C PRO A 30 -6.33 -8.18 -5.53
N LEU A 31 -5.25 -8.03 -6.29
CA LEU A 31 -3.91 -8.46 -5.85
C LEU A 31 -3.55 -7.93 -4.45
N LEU A 32 -3.86 -6.66 -4.17
CA LEU A 32 -3.59 -6.02 -2.88
C LEU A 32 -4.31 -6.68 -1.70
N PHE A 33 -5.46 -7.33 -1.94
CA PHE A 33 -6.20 -8.05 -0.89
C PHE A 33 -5.33 -9.10 -0.21
N TYR A 34 -4.58 -9.90 -0.99
CA TYR A 34 -3.77 -10.99 -0.42
C TYR A 34 -2.66 -10.49 0.49
N ILE A 35 -2.05 -9.35 0.14
CA ILE A 35 -1.00 -8.72 0.93
C ILE A 35 -1.61 -8.18 2.24
N LEU A 36 -2.71 -7.44 2.13
CA LEU A 36 -3.43 -6.88 3.29
C LEU A 36 -3.89 -7.97 4.26
N GLN A 37 -4.53 -9.02 3.75
CA GLN A 37 -4.98 -10.14 4.57
C GLN A 37 -3.82 -10.85 5.29
N THR A 38 -2.64 -10.88 4.68
CA THR A 38 -1.46 -11.47 5.32
C THR A 38 -0.94 -10.58 6.44
N CYS A 39 -0.76 -9.28 6.19
CA CYS A 39 -0.27 -8.32 7.18
C CYS A 39 -1.22 -8.19 8.37
N LEU A 40 -2.53 -8.12 8.13
CA LEU A 40 -3.56 -7.91 9.17
C LEU A 40 -3.75 -9.12 10.11
N LYS A 41 -3.23 -10.30 9.76
CA LYS A 41 -3.24 -11.48 10.66
C LYS A 41 -2.28 -11.33 11.86
N PHE A 42 -1.28 -10.46 11.77
CA PHE A 42 -0.27 -10.30 12.81
C PHE A 42 -0.76 -9.36 13.93
N LYS A 43 -0.79 -9.89 15.16
CA LYS A 43 -1.11 -9.10 16.36
C LYS A 43 0.00 -8.10 16.68
N ASN A 44 -0.35 -6.98 17.30
CA ASN A 44 0.58 -5.91 17.71
C ASN A 44 1.37 -5.27 16.55
N THR A 45 0.76 -5.19 15.37
CA THR A 45 1.33 -4.49 14.21
C THR A 45 0.41 -3.36 13.77
N ASP A 46 0.97 -2.32 13.15
CA ASP A 46 0.19 -1.36 12.37
C ASP A 46 0.43 -1.61 10.87
N VAL A 47 -0.64 -1.64 10.09
CA VAL A 47 -0.58 -1.82 8.64
C VAL A 47 -0.93 -0.50 7.96
N TYR A 48 0.00 0.03 7.19
CA TYR A 48 -0.17 1.22 6.37
C TYR A 48 -0.03 0.89 4.89
N VAL A 49 -0.84 1.51 4.05
CA VAL A 49 -0.70 1.53 2.60
C VAL A 49 -0.38 2.95 2.17
N THR A 50 0.75 3.15 1.48
CA THR A 50 1.08 4.43 0.85
C THR A 50 0.76 4.38 -0.64
N THR A 51 -0.09 5.30 -1.11
CA THR A 51 -0.60 5.31 -2.49
C THR A 51 -0.91 6.71 -3.00
N ASP A 52 -0.74 6.90 -4.32
CA ASP A 52 -1.18 8.08 -5.07
C ASP A 52 -2.56 7.91 -5.72
N SER A 53 -3.21 6.75 -5.53
CA SER A 53 -4.48 6.38 -6.14
C SER A 53 -5.62 6.39 -5.13
N GLU A 54 -6.71 7.10 -5.45
CA GLU A 54 -7.92 7.12 -4.62
C GLU A 54 -8.57 5.73 -4.54
N GLU A 55 -8.67 5.00 -5.65
CA GLU A 55 -9.23 3.64 -5.66
C GLU A 55 -8.45 2.67 -4.74
N ILE A 56 -7.12 2.77 -4.71
CA ILE A 56 -6.28 1.95 -3.82
C ILE A 56 -6.45 2.40 -2.37
N SER A 57 -6.59 3.71 -2.12
CA SER A 57 -6.86 4.28 -0.80
C SER A 57 -8.16 3.70 -0.23
N GLU A 58 -9.26 3.82 -0.98
CA GLU A 58 -10.57 3.30 -0.59
C GLU A 58 -10.53 1.78 -0.35
N LEU A 59 -9.92 1.01 -1.24
CA LEU A 59 -9.78 -0.44 -1.08
C LEU A 59 -9.01 -0.81 0.20
N SER A 60 -7.93 -0.08 0.49
CA SER A 60 -7.08 -0.33 1.65
C SER A 60 -7.82 -0.03 2.96
N LEU A 61 -8.56 1.08 3.00
CA LEU A 61 -9.41 1.45 4.13
C LEU A 61 -10.52 0.41 4.36
N MET A 62 -11.18 -0.04 3.28
CA MET A 62 -12.23 -1.08 3.36
C MET A 62 -11.71 -2.39 3.97
N TYR A 63 -10.46 -2.76 3.70
CA TYR A 63 -9.85 -3.95 4.28
C TYR A 63 -9.20 -3.74 5.65
N GLY A 64 -9.27 -2.53 6.23
CA GLY A 64 -8.83 -2.25 7.59
C GLY A 64 -7.36 -1.83 7.73
N ALA A 65 -6.68 -1.49 6.64
CA ALA A 65 -5.38 -0.82 6.71
C ALA A 65 -5.55 0.71 6.82
N LYS A 66 -4.53 1.36 7.38
CA LYS A 66 -4.41 2.82 7.37
C LYS A 66 -3.83 3.27 6.04
N VAL A 67 -4.16 4.48 5.60
CA VAL A 67 -3.66 5.02 4.32
C VAL A 67 -2.80 6.26 4.55
N ILE A 68 -1.69 6.32 3.81
CA ILE A 68 -0.81 7.48 3.70
C ILE A 68 -0.88 7.95 2.24
N LYS A 69 -1.24 9.20 2.02
CA LYS A 69 -1.33 9.75 0.67
C LYS A 69 0.07 10.02 0.14
N ARG A 70 0.46 9.33 -0.94
CA ARG A 70 1.76 9.50 -1.56
C ARG A 70 1.79 10.73 -2.47
N PRO A 71 2.71 11.68 -2.26
CA PRO A 71 2.92 12.78 -3.20
C PRO A 71 3.33 12.25 -4.59
N LYS A 72 2.86 12.92 -5.65
CA LYS A 72 3.24 12.58 -7.04
C LYS A 72 4.75 12.66 -7.30
N SER A 73 5.49 13.45 -6.53
CA SER A 73 6.95 13.51 -6.63
C SER A 73 7.64 12.17 -6.34
N LEU A 74 6.99 11.30 -5.57
CA LEU A 74 7.51 10.00 -5.12
C LEU A 74 6.97 8.80 -5.91
N THR A 75 6.36 9.02 -7.09
CA THR A 75 5.80 7.94 -7.92
C THR A 75 6.73 7.51 -9.07
N LYS A 76 7.91 8.11 -9.16
CA LYS A 76 8.90 7.83 -10.21
C LYS A 76 9.51 6.44 -10.00
N ASN A 77 9.88 5.79 -11.09
CA ASN A 77 10.58 4.50 -11.02
C ASN A 77 11.96 4.61 -10.33
N SER A 78 12.55 5.81 -10.28
CA SER A 78 13.84 6.08 -9.64
C SER A 78 13.74 6.46 -8.16
N THR A 79 12.53 6.63 -7.61
CA THR A 79 12.35 6.98 -6.20
C THR A 79 12.72 5.79 -5.32
N SER A 80 13.56 6.03 -4.30
CA SER A 80 14.02 4.98 -3.38
C SER A 80 12.92 4.53 -2.42
N LEU A 81 13.10 3.35 -1.81
CA LEU A 81 12.18 2.85 -0.79
C LEU A 81 12.24 3.72 0.46
N GLU A 82 13.44 4.18 0.80
CA GLU A 82 13.73 5.06 1.93
C GLU A 82 12.99 6.40 1.80
N GLU A 83 13.05 7.04 0.62
CA GLU A 83 12.31 8.30 0.38
C GLU A 83 10.81 8.14 0.63
N ILE A 84 10.23 7.04 0.16
CA ILE A 84 8.80 6.77 0.33
C ILE A 84 8.46 6.44 1.79
N ALA A 85 9.34 5.73 2.50
CA ALA A 85 9.11 5.33 3.90
C ALA A 85 9.27 6.50 4.89
N PHE A 86 10.22 7.40 4.65
CA PHE A 86 10.53 8.53 5.54
C PHE A 86 9.86 9.85 5.16
N SER A 87 9.05 9.86 4.09
CA SER A 87 8.24 11.03 3.69
C SER A 87 6.73 10.76 3.83
N PRO A 88 6.23 10.48 5.06
CA PRO A 88 4.80 10.23 5.29
C PRO A 88 3.93 11.47 5.06
#